data_AF-A0A7C1VDC9-F1
#
_entry.id   AF-A0A7C1VDC9-F1
#
_cell.length_a   1.000
_cell.length_b   1.000
_cell.length_c   1.000
_cell.angle_alpha   90.00
_cell.angle_beta   90.00
_cell.angle_gamma   90.00
#
_symmetry.space_group_name_H-M   'P 1'
#
loop_
_entity.id
_entity.type
_entity.pdbx_description
1 polymer ?
#
loop_
_entity_poly.entity_id
_entity_poly.type
_entity_poly.pdbx_seq_one_letter_code
_entity_poly.pdbx_strand_id
1 'polypeptide(L)' 'MKATDNHAEHSHIVNLAIAPYKLESLIREGKLNPTDFHCLDPQSKKSVWGIIRSLTAFNLG' A
#
# COMPACT_ATOMS: atom_id res chain seq x y z
N MET A 1 -4.47 43.39 -5.73
CA MET A 1 -4.82 42.15 -6.45
C MET A 1 -4.37 40.98 -5.58
N LYS A 2 -5.32 40.18 -5.05
CA LYS A 2 -5.04 39.00 -4.23
C LYS A 2 -4.71 37.85 -5.18
N ALA A 3 -3.48 37.36 -5.16
CA ALA A 3 -3.17 36.07 -5.76
C ALA A 3 -3.90 35.01 -4.94
N THR A 4 -4.85 34.31 -5.55
CA THR A 4 -5.39 33.07 -5.01
C THR A 4 -4.38 31.98 -5.34
N ASP A 5 -3.51 31.68 -4.38
CA ASP A 5 -2.69 30.48 -4.40
C ASP A 5 -3.64 29.28 -4.36
N ASN A 6 -4.01 28.79 -5.54
CA ASN A 6 -4.58 27.46 -5.71
C ASN A 6 -3.45 26.47 -5.42
N HIS A 7 -3.21 26.20 -4.13
CA HIS A 7 -2.44 25.06 -3.71
C HIS A 7 -3.26 23.82 -4.08
N ALA A 8 -3.16 23.40 -5.34
CA ALA A 8 -3.56 22.07 -5.73
C ALA A 8 -2.66 21.14 -4.91
N GLU A 9 -3.22 20.58 -3.84
CA GLU A 9 -2.70 19.44 -3.11
C GLU A 9 -2.42 18.34 -4.16
N HIS A 10 -1.20 18.36 -4.71
CA HIS A 10 -0.65 17.24 -5.44
C HIS A 10 -0.42 16.16 -4.39
N SER A 11 -1.49 15.46 -4.01
CA SER A 11 -1.38 14.19 -3.30
C SER A 11 -0.48 13.34 -4.18
N HIS A 12 0.78 13.19 -3.79
CA HIS A 12 1.74 12.35 -4.48
C HIS A 12 1.25 10.91 -4.33
N ILE A 13 0.43 10.48 -5.29
CA ILE A 13 -0.15 9.14 -5.32
C ILE A 13 1.02 8.15 -5.47
N VAL A 14 1.25 7.34 -4.45
CA VAL A 14 2.28 6.30 -4.48
C VAL A 14 1.63 5.00 -4.95
N ASN A 15 2.09 4.49 -6.09
CA ASN A 15 1.69 3.18 -6.60
C ASN A 15 2.67 2.11 -6.11
N LEU A 16 2.18 0.89 -5.90
CA LEU A 16 3.04 -0.24 -5.54
C LEU A 16 3.64 -0.91 -6.77
N ALA A 17 4.95 -0.73 -6.98
CA ALA A 17 5.72 -1.35 -8.07
C ALA A 17 6.47 -2.63 -7.63
N ILE A 18 5.83 -3.48 -6.82
CA ILE A 18 6.40 -4.75 -6.34
C ILE A 18 5.55 -5.90 -6.88
N ALA A 19 6.20 -6.92 -7.46
CA ALA A 19 5.49 -8.10 -7.94
C ALA A 19 4.80 -8.84 -6.77
N PRO A 20 3.58 -9.40 -6.95
CA PRO A 20 2.80 -9.98 -5.85
C PRO A 20 3.53 -11.05 -5.03
N TYR A 21 4.22 -11.98 -5.70
CA TYR A 21 4.97 -13.06 -5.03
C TYR A 21 6.10 -12.52 -4.15
N LYS A 22 6.73 -11.41 -4.58
CA LYS A 22 7.82 -10.80 -3.82
C LYS A 22 7.29 -10.00 -2.64
N LEU A 23 6.17 -9.30 -2.83
CA LEU A 23 5.47 -8.60 -1.76
C LEU A 23 5.07 -9.59 -0.65
N GLU A 24 4.50 -10.74 -1.02
CA GLU A 24 4.12 -11.79 -0.09
C GLU A 24 5.32 -12.28 0.73
N SER A 25 6.44 -12.62 0.08
CA SER A 25 7.67 -13.05 0.75
C SER A 25 8.19 -11.98 1.73
N LEU A 26 8.18 -10.70 1.34
CA LEU A 26 8.62 -9.61 2.22
C LEU A 26 7.72 -9.44 3.44
N ILE A 27 6.40 -9.62 3.30
CA ILE A 27 5.46 -9.56 4.42
C ILE A 27 5.67 -10.78 5.35
N ARG A 28 5.81 -11.99 4.79
CA ARG A 28 6.05 -13.22 5.58
C ARG A 28 7.38 -13.18 6.34
N GLU A 29 8.40 -12.56 5.76
CA GLU A 29 9.72 -12.37 6.38
C GLU A 29 9.73 -11.23 7.42
N GLY A 30 8.62 -10.51 7.60
CA GLY A 30 8.53 -9.37 8.52
C GLY A 30 9.30 -8.12 8.07
N LYS A 31 9.70 -8.07 6.78
CA LYS A 31 10.43 -6.94 6.19
C LYS A 31 9.51 -5.79 5.78
N LEU A 32 8.21 -6.06 5.61
CA LEU A 32 7.17 -5.08 5.35
C LEU A 32 5.98 -5.34 6.29
N ASN A 33 5.47 -4.29 6.91
CA ASN A 33 4.31 -4.30 7.78
C ASN A 33 3.09 -3.66 7.10
N PRO A 34 1.85 -4.02 7.50
CA PRO A 34 0.63 -3.41 6.96
C PRO A 34 0.61 -1.87 7.01
N THR A 35 1.25 -1.29 8.03
CA THR A 35 1.35 0.16 8.24
C THR A 35 2.21 0.86 7.18
N ASP A 36 3.15 0.15 6.56
CA ASP A 36 4.05 0.71 5.53
C ASP A 36 3.30 1.08 4.25
N PHE A 37 2.04 0.62 4.11
CA PHE A 37 1.21 0.81 2.91
C PHE A 37 0.16 1.93 3.05
N HIS A 38 0.22 2.73 4.12
CA HIS A 38 -0.77 3.80 4.37
C HIS A 38 -0.76 4.91 3.30
N CYS A 39 0.38 5.18 2.67
CA CYS A 39 0.52 6.20 1.62
C CYS A 39 0.16 5.71 0.22
N LEU A 40 -0.15 4.42 0.06
CA LEU A 40 -0.51 3.88 -1.25
C LEU A 40 -1.85 4.42 -1.75
N ASP A 41 -1.96 4.47 -3.07
CA ASP A 41 -3.21 4.71 -3.75
C ASP A 41 -4.26 3.63 -3.40
N PRO A 42 -5.57 3.92 -3.53
CA PRO A 42 -6.62 2.97 -3.19
C PRO A 42 -6.52 1.63 -3.91
N GLN A 43 -6.07 1.62 -5.18
CA GLN A 43 -5.97 0.39 -5.96
C GLN A 43 -4.81 -0.48 -5.45
N SER A 44 -3.63 0.09 -5.19
CA SER A 44 -2.52 -0.67 -4.62
C SER A 44 -2.82 -1.17 -3.21
N LYS A 45 -3.50 -0.36 -2.36
CA LYS A 45 -3.96 -0.80 -1.04
C LYS A 45 -4.82 -2.05 -1.12
N LYS A 46 -5.80 -2.09 -2.04
CA LYS A 46 -6.69 -3.24 -2.20
C LYS A 46 -5.91 -4.53 -2.50
N SER A 47 -4.90 -4.46 -3.37
CA SER A 47 -4.04 -5.60 -3.70
C SER A 47 -3.24 -6.09 -2.48
N VAL A 48 -2.62 -5.16 -1.74
CA VAL A 48 -1.88 -5.47 -0.50
C VAL A 48 -2.78 -6.15 0.53
N TRP A 49 -3.97 -5.59 0.79
CA TRP A 49 -4.91 -6.16 1.76
C TRP A 49 -5.43 -7.53 1.36
N GLY A 50 -5.58 -7.80 0.05
CA GLY A 50 -5.87 -9.14 -0.46
C GLY A 50 -4.79 -10.15 -0.06
N ILE A 51 -3.52 -9.78 -0.23
CA ILE A 51 -2.37 -10.63 0.14
C ILE A 51 -2.32 -10.84 1.65
N ILE A 52 -2.41 -9.77 2.45
CA ILE A 52 -2.41 -9.86 3.93
C ILE A 52 -3.54 -10.77 4.40
N ARG A 53 -4.76 -10.59 3.86
CA ARG A 53 -5.91 -11.41 4.22
C ARG A 53 -5.66 -12.89 3.92
N SER A 54 -5.15 -13.21 2.74
CA SER A 54 -4.81 -14.60 2.37
C SER A 54 -3.76 -15.21 3.28
N LEU A 55 -2.71 -14.43 3.64
CA LEU A 55 -1.67 -14.87 4.57
C LEU A 55 -2.22 -15.12 5.99
N THR A 56 -3.07 -14.23 6.49
CA THR A 56 -3.70 -14.41 7.81
C THR A 56 -4.63 -15.62 7.83
N ALA A 57 -5.40 -15.87 6.77
CA ALA A 57 -6.26 -17.04 6.66
C ALA A 57 -5.47 -18.35 6.65
N PHE A 58 -4.28 -18.37 6.05
CA PHE A 58 -3.40 -19.54 6.06
C PHE A 58 -2.84 -19.87 7.46
N ASN A 59 -2.48 -18.85 8.24
CA ASN A 59 -1.91 -19.05 9.58
C ASN A 59 -2.96 -19.38 10.66
N LEU A 60 -4.26 -19.32 10.32
CA LEU A 60 -5.40 -19.61 11.20
C LEU A 60 -6.03 -20.99 10.93
N GLY A 61 -5.44 -21.79 10.04
CA GLY A 61 -5.90 -23.15 9.68
C GLY A 61 -5.00 -24.25 10.21
#